data_AF-A0A383E1S7-F1
#
_entry.id   AF-A0A383E1S7-F1
#
_cell.length_a   1.000
_cell.length_b   1.000
_cell.length_c   1.000
_cell.angle_alpha   90.00
_cell.angle_beta   90.00
_cell.angle_gamma   90.00
#
_symmetry.space_group_name_H-M   'P 1'
#
loop_
_entity.id
_entity.type
_entity.pdbx_description
1 polymer ?
#
loop_
_entity_poly.entity_id
_entity_poly.type
_entity_poly.pdbx_seq_one_letter_code
_entity_poly.pdbx_strand_id
1 'polypeptide(L)'
;ISIEFDYPPNDIEAEIVRHESGVDADVANQLAKLGEKVRNLKEHGLGEGASTRLLIYAGQLINQGIPPRRACQVAINWAVTDDHTVQRSIEELTTSIFE
;
A
#
# COMPACT_ATOMS: atom_id res chain seq x y z
N ILE A 1 -16.81 4.04 26.60
CA ILE A 1 -15.36 3.80 26.46
C ILE A 1 -15.06 3.93 24.97
N SER A 2 -14.04 4.69 24.57
CA SER A 2 -13.56 4.76 23.18
C SER A 2 -12.11 4.29 23.15
N ILE A 3 -11.73 3.56 22.10
CA ILE A 3 -10.38 3.03 21.89
C ILE A 3 -9.93 3.50 20.50
N GLU A 4 -8.72 4.04 20.44
CA GLU A 4 -8.09 4.52 19.22
C GLU A 4 -7.20 3.42 18.62
N PHE A 5 -7.22 3.30 17.30
CA PHE A 5 -6.39 2.38 16.55
C PHE A 5 -5.61 3.16 15.51
N ASP A 6 -4.36 2.76 15.33
CA ASP A 6 -3.53 3.18 14.21
C ASP A 6 -3.10 1.94 13.42
N TYR A 7 -2.42 2.16 12.31
CA TYR A 7 -1.85 1.10 11.52
C TYR A 7 -0.85 0.27 12.33
N PRO A 8 -0.84 -1.06 12.15
CA PRO A 8 0.10 -1.91 12.84
C PRO A 8 1.54 -1.62 12.39
N PRO A 9 2.55 -2.00 13.21
CA PRO A 9 3.93 -2.09 12.79
C PRO A 9 4.11 -2.87 11.48
N ASN A 10 5.14 -2.54 10.71
CA ASN A 10 5.35 -3.05 9.35
C ASN A 10 5.35 -4.59 9.26
N ASP A 11 5.97 -5.25 10.22
CA ASP A 11 6.03 -6.71 10.33
C ASP A 11 4.65 -7.35 10.55
N ILE A 12 3.85 -6.77 11.43
CA ILE A 12 2.47 -7.21 11.69
C ILE A 12 1.58 -6.92 10.47
N GLU A 13 1.73 -5.75 9.84
CA GLU A 13 0.96 -5.41 8.63
C GLU A 13 1.29 -6.35 7.47
N ALA A 14 2.56 -6.68 7.28
CA ALA A 14 3.00 -7.64 6.26
C ALA A 14 2.39 -9.02 6.53
N GLU A 15 2.32 -9.48 7.78
CA GLU A 15 1.65 -10.75 8.10
C GLU A 15 0.16 -10.73 7.77
N ILE A 16 -0.53 -9.63 8.09
CA ILE A 16 -1.95 -9.42 7.74
C ILE A 16 -2.13 -9.44 6.22
N VAL A 17 -1.33 -8.66 5.48
CA VAL A 17 -1.42 -8.59 4.01
C VAL A 17 -1.16 -9.96 3.40
N ARG A 18 -0.13 -10.68 3.87
CA ARG A 18 0.19 -12.04 3.40
C ARG A 18 -1.00 -12.98 3.59
N HIS A 19 -1.57 -13.01 4.80
CA HIS A 19 -2.69 -13.89 5.14
C HIS A 19 -3.94 -13.58 4.30
N GLU A 20 -4.35 -12.31 4.23
CA GLU A 20 -5.61 -11.89 3.61
C GLU A 20 -5.57 -11.83 2.08
N SER A 21 -4.38 -11.67 1.49
CA SER A 21 -4.22 -11.58 0.03
C SER A 21 -3.68 -12.85 -0.63
N GLY A 22 -3.02 -13.72 0.13
CA GLY A 22 -2.45 -14.98 -0.36
C GLY A 22 -1.14 -14.82 -1.14
N VAL A 23 -0.53 -13.64 -1.16
CA VAL A 23 0.82 -13.43 -1.72
C VAL A 23 1.89 -14.01 -0.81
N ASP A 24 3.11 -14.17 -1.32
CA ASP A 24 4.25 -14.59 -0.51
C ASP A 24 4.72 -13.49 0.47
N ALA A 25 5.66 -13.86 1.35
CA ALA A 25 6.17 -12.96 2.37
C ALA A 25 6.93 -11.76 1.80
N ASP A 26 7.62 -11.93 0.66
CA ASP A 26 8.43 -10.85 0.08
C ASP A 26 7.52 -9.76 -0.49
N VAL A 27 6.50 -10.15 -1.26
CA VAL A 27 5.47 -9.22 -1.77
C VAL A 27 4.72 -8.54 -0.63
N ALA A 28 4.35 -9.28 0.42
CA ALA A 28 3.64 -8.70 1.56
C ALA A 28 4.49 -7.64 2.30
N ASN A 29 5.78 -7.92 2.51
CA ASN A 29 6.73 -6.96 3.09
C ASN A 29 6.88 -5.71 2.21
N GLN A 30 6.97 -5.89 0.89
CA GLN A 30 7.03 -4.77 -0.07
C GLN A 30 5.76 -3.91 -0.01
N LEU A 31 4.58 -4.52 0.06
CA LEU A 31 3.30 -3.81 0.19
C LEU A 31 3.18 -3.05 1.52
N ALA A 32 3.54 -3.65 2.65
CA ALA A 32 3.57 -2.98 3.95
C ALA A 32 4.52 -1.77 3.95
N LYS A 33 5.72 -1.94 3.37
CA LYS A 33 6.70 -0.85 3.19
C LYS A 33 6.18 0.26 2.27
N LEU A 34 5.46 -0.08 1.21
CA LEU A 34 4.80 0.90 0.35
C LEU A 34 3.75 1.68 1.15
N GLY A 35 2.89 0.99 1.90
CA GLY A 35 1.87 1.61 2.75
C GLY A 35 2.45 2.60 3.76
N GLU A 36 3.52 2.23 4.45
CA GLU A 36 4.26 3.13 5.34
C GLU A 36 4.75 4.39 4.61
N LYS A 37 5.42 4.23 3.46
CA LYS A 37 5.94 5.37 2.69
C LYS A 37 4.84 6.28 2.14
N VAL A 38 3.72 5.71 1.67
CA VAL A 38 2.57 6.49 1.21
C VAL A 38 1.92 7.24 2.37
N ARG A 39 1.79 6.63 3.55
CA ARG A 39 1.27 7.30 4.75
C ARG A 39 2.14 8.49 5.18
N ASN A 40 3.46 8.41 4.98
CA ASN A 40 4.38 9.53 5.26
C ASN A 40 4.24 10.70 4.27
N LEU A 41 3.53 10.54 3.13
CA LEU A 41 3.19 11.64 2.23
C LEU A 41 2.01 12.48 2.73
N LYS A 42 1.34 12.11 3.83
CA LYS A 42 0.28 12.93 4.47
C LYS A 42 0.72 14.36 4.73
N GLU A 43 1.96 14.55 5.16
CA GLU A 43 2.53 15.87 5.45
C GLU A 43 2.75 16.73 4.19
N HIS A 44 2.58 16.15 3.00
CA HIS A 44 2.88 16.75 1.70
C HIS A 44 1.65 16.86 0.78
N GLY A 45 0.44 16.91 1.37
CA GLY A 45 -0.81 17.17 0.63
C GLY A 45 -1.68 15.94 0.37
N LEU A 46 -1.35 14.78 0.96
CA LEU A 46 -2.20 13.61 0.90
C LEU A 46 -3.26 13.66 2.02
N GLY A 47 -4.55 13.62 1.65
CA GLY A 47 -5.66 13.69 2.61
C GLY A 47 -5.72 12.50 3.57
N GLU A 48 -5.73 11.28 3.02
CA GLU A 48 -5.57 10.04 3.78
C GLU A 48 -4.49 9.15 3.15
N GLY A 49 -3.72 8.49 4.01
CA GLY A 49 -2.68 7.55 3.59
C GLY A 49 -3.27 6.22 3.14
N ALA A 50 -2.41 5.35 2.58
CA ALA A 50 -2.83 4.01 2.20
C ALA A 50 -3.28 3.20 3.43
N SER A 51 -4.53 2.71 3.41
CA SER A 51 -5.02 1.81 4.45
C SER A 51 -4.56 0.37 4.23
N THR A 52 -4.49 -0.44 5.29
CA THR A 52 -4.18 -1.88 5.19
C THR A 52 -5.11 -2.61 4.21
N ARG A 53 -6.37 -2.16 4.08
CA ARG A 53 -7.32 -2.72 3.10
C ARG A 53 -6.85 -2.52 1.65
N LEU A 54 -6.29 -1.35 1.33
CA LEU A 54 -5.77 -1.09 -0.01
C LEU A 54 -4.53 -1.95 -0.30
N LEU A 55 -3.70 -2.21 0.71
CA LEU A 55 -2.56 -3.12 0.59
C LEU A 55 -3.03 -4.56 0.32
N ILE A 56 -4.07 -5.03 1.01
CA ILE A 56 -4.68 -6.34 0.78
C ILE A 56 -5.22 -6.44 -0.65
N TYR A 57 -5.92 -5.41 -1.15
CA TYR A 57 -6.42 -5.40 -2.52
C TYR A 57 -5.29 -5.42 -3.56
N ALA A 58 -4.22 -4.66 -3.34
CA ALA A 58 -3.04 -4.72 -4.20
C ALA A 58 -2.44 -6.14 -4.19
N GLY A 59 -2.31 -6.77 -3.02
CA GLY A 59 -1.87 -8.15 -2.90
C GLY A 59 -2.78 -9.15 -3.63
N GLN A 60 -4.10 -9.01 -3.52
CA GLN A 60 -5.05 -9.89 -4.21
C GLN A 60 -4.94 -9.79 -5.73
N LEU A 61 -4.73 -8.57 -6.26
CA LEU A 61 -4.47 -8.37 -7.69
C LEU A 61 -3.15 -9.03 -8.11
N ILE A 62 -2.09 -8.89 -7.30
CA ILE A 62 -0.79 -9.54 -7.57
C ILE A 62 -0.93 -11.07 -7.57
N ASN A 63 -1.65 -11.62 -6.59
CA ASN A 63 -1.92 -13.06 -6.50
C ASN A 63 -2.72 -13.59 -7.72
N GLN A 64 -3.52 -12.73 -8.36
CA GLN A 64 -4.22 -13.04 -9.62
C GLN A 64 -3.33 -12.86 -10.87
N GLY A 65 -2.04 -12.58 -10.71
CA GLY A 65 -1.07 -12.43 -11.80
C GLY A 65 -0.97 -11.01 -12.39
N ILE A 66 -1.58 -10.01 -11.76
CA ILE A 66 -1.41 -8.61 -12.18
C ILE A 66 -0.03 -8.12 -11.74
N PRO A 67 0.76 -7.48 -12.63
CA PRO A 67 2.08 -6.98 -12.25
C PRO A 67 2.01 -6.02 -11.04
N PRO A 68 2.96 -6.10 -10.08
CA PRO A 68 2.91 -5.31 -8.84
C PRO A 68 2.71 -3.81 -9.04
N ARG A 69 3.41 -3.22 -10.01
CA ARG A 69 3.26 -1.80 -10.35
C ARG A 69 1.83 -1.44 -10.74
N ARG A 70 1.18 -2.29 -11.56
CA ARG A 70 -0.21 -2.05 -12.00
C ARG A 70 -1.21 -2.29 -10.88
N ALA A 71 -1.00 -3.33 -10.08
CA ALA A 71 -1.84 -3.62 -8.92
C ALA A 71 -1.83 -2.45 -7.92
N CYS A 72 -0.65 -1.95 -7.55
CA CYS A 72 -0.51 -0.82 -6.64
C CYS A 72 -1.07 0.48 -7.23
N GLN A 73 -0.92 0.70 -8.54
CA GLN A 73 -1.49 1.88 -9.19
C GLN A 73 -3.02 1.93 -9.05
N VAL A 74 -3.70 0.82 -9.33
CA VAL A 74 -5.17 0.77 -9.30
C VAL A 74 -5.71 0.70 -7.87
N ALA A 75 -5.10 -0.12 -7.01
CA ALA A 75 -5.62 -0.37 -5.66
C ALA A 75 -5.19 0.68 -4.63
N ILE A 76 -4.05 1.34 -4.81
CA ILE A 76 -3.50 2.29 -3.84
C ILE A 76 -3.49 3.69 -4.45
N ASN A 77 -2.74 3.90 -5.53
CA ASN A 77 -2.44 5.25 -6.03
C ASN A 77 -3.71 6.04 -6.39
N TRP A 78 -4.58 5.47 -7.22
CA TRP A 78 -5.84 6.12 -7.61
C TRP A 78 -6.89 6.16 -6.49
N ALA A 79 -6.72 5.37 -5.43
CA ALA A 79 -7.67 5.33 -4.33
C ALA A 79 -7.39 6.41 -3.27
N VAL A 80 -6.14 6.88 -3.15
CA VAL A 80 -5.73 7.80 -2.07
C VAL A 80 -5.78 9.27 -2.47
N THR A 81 -5.74 9.60 -3.77
CA THR A 81 -5.75 11.00 -4.24
C THR A 81 -6.09 11.15 -5.72
N ASP A 82 -6.70 12.28 -6.08
CA ASP A 82 -6.91 12.74 -7.46
C ASP A 82 -5.80 13.71 -7.93
N ASP A 83 -4.86 14.11 -7.07
CA ASP A 83 -3.76 15.00 -7.42
C ASP A 83 -2.67 14.24 -8.21
N HIS A 84 -2.49 14.61 -9.48
CA HIS A 84 -1.50 13.96 -10.37
C HIS A 84 -0.05 14.05 -9.90
N THR A 85 0.32 15.10 -9.16
CA THR A 85 1.66 15.26 -8.60
C THR A 85 1.90 14.24 -7.50
N VAL A 86 0.95 14.12 -6.58
CA VAL A 86 1.02 13.12 -5.51
C VAL A 86 0.97 11.70 -6.09
N GLN A 87 0.13 11.48 -7.11
CA GLN A 87 0.06 10.19 -7.79
C GLN A 87 1.40 9.78 -8.39
N ARG A 88 2.12 10.73 -9.00
CA ARG A 88 3.44 10.49 -9.56
C ARG A 88 4.46 10.12 -8.47
N SER A 89 4.43 10.80 -7.33
CA SER A 89 5.30 10.45 -6.20
C SER A 89 5.04 9.02 -5.68
N ILE A 90 3.77 8.61 -5.60
CA ILE A 90 3.41 7.23 -5.21
C ILE A 90 3.88 6.22 -6.26
N GLU A 91 3.79 6.55 -7.55
CA GLU A 91 4.28 5.69 -8.62
C GLU A 91 5.81 5.50 -8.58
N GLU A 92 6.55 6.56 -8.27
CA GLU A 92 8.01 6.51 -8.08
C GLU A 92 8.38 5.63 -6.87
N LEU A 93 7.66 5.77 -5.75
CA LEU A 93 7.82 4.88 -4.58
C LEU A 93 7.52 3.42 -4.92
N THR A 94 6.44 3.17 -5.67
CA THR A 94 6.06 1.83 -6.12
C THR A 94 7.16 1.21 -6.99
N THR A 95 7.71 2.00 -7.93
CA THR A 95 8.78 1.56 -8.82
C THR A 95 10.05 1.22 -8.05
N SER A 96 10.43 2.04 -7.07
CA SER A 96 11.61 1.79 -6.23
C SER A 96 11.48 0.57 -5.32
N ILE A 97 10.27 0.13 -4.97
CA ILE A 97 10.04 -1.01 -4.08
C ILE A 97 9.98 -2.34 -4.84
N PHE A 98 9.39 -2.31 -6.04
CA PHE A 98 9.13 -3.49 -6.89
C PHE A 98 10.07 -3.55 -8.11
N GLU A 99 11.28 -3.02 -7.99
CA GLU A 99 12.36 -3.17 -8.96
C GLU A 99 12.98 -4.58 -8.91
#